data_AF-A0A7Y6Y359-F1
#
_entry.id   AF-A0A7Y6Y359-F1
#
_cell.length_a   1.000
_cell.length_b   1.000
_cell.length_c   1.000
_cell.angle_alpha   90.00
_cell.angle_beta   90.00
_cell.angle_gamma   90.00
#
_symmetry.space_group_name_H-M   'P 1'
#
loop_
_entity.id
_entity.type
_entity.pdbx_description
1 polymer ?
#
loop_
_entity_poly.entity_id
_entity_poly.type
_entity_poly.pdbx_seq_one_letter_code
_entity_poly.pdbx_strand_id
1 'polypeptide(L)'
;MMPAEAVADVLVQDGYRVSLITDIRGDNIKNALVDTDRFVLKTSSYATGGIVGRIKALISVARSTLQMRKLFKKDRPTVVVGFGGYPSLPAVLAARNLGIPFVLHEQNAVLGRVNRFLAEDARVLALSMPDTEKV
;
A
#
# COMPACT_ATOMS: atom_id res chain seq x y z
N MET A 1 10.97 -11.59 8.56
CA MET A 1 10.93 -10.17 8.15
C MET A 1 10.19 -10.08 6.83
N MET A 2 9.12 -9.30 6.78
CA MET A 2 8.38 -9.02 5.54
C MET A 2 9.15 -8.00 4.70
N PRO A 3 8.98 -7.96 3.36
CA PRO A 3 9.66 -6.98 2.50
C PRO A 3 9.44 -5.53 2.95
N ALA A 4 8.23 -5.20 3.40
CA ALA A 4 7.89 -3.88 3.91
C ALA A 4 8.66 -3.49 5.18
N GLU A 5 8.88 -4.44 6.08
CA GLU A 5 9.67 -4.23 7.30
C GLU A 5 11.14 -4.00 6.95
N ALA A 6 11.70 -4.84 6.09
CA ALA A 6 13.11 -4.72 5.68
C ALA A 6 13.44 -3.36 5.06
N VAL A 7 12.56 -2.86 4.18
CA VAL A 7 12.72 -1.54 3.56
C VAL A 7 12.61 -0.42 4.60
N ALA A 8 11.63 -0.52 5.50
CA ALA A 8 11.43 0.48 6.53
C ALA A 8 12.58 0.51 7.55
N ASP A 9 13.14 -0.64 7.95
CA ASP A 9 14.30 -0.71 8.84
C ASP A 9 15.51 0.03 8.24
N VAL A 10 15.80 -0.21 6.96
CA VAL A 10 16.89 0.50 6.25
C VAL A 10 16.62 2.00 6.17
N LEU A 11 15.39 2.41 5.82
CA LEU A 11 15.04 3.83 5.74
C LEU A 11 15.12 4.53 7.12
N VAL A 12 14.70 3.86 8.19
CA VAL A 12 14.83 4.39 9.55
C VAL A 12 16.30 4.51 9.96
N GLN A 13 17.14 3.50 9.63
CA GLN A 13 18.58 3.55 9.87
C GLN A 13 19.26 4.71 9.12
N ASP A 14 18.79 5.01 7.91
CA ASP A 14 19.25 6.16 7.11
C ASP A 14 18.67 7.51 7.58
N GLY A 15 17.88 7.52 8.67
CA GLY A 15 17.35 8.74 9.30
C GLY A 15 16.06 9.26 8.69
N TYR A 16 15.38 8.49 7.83
CA TYR A 16 14.07 8.86 7.31
C TYR A 16 12.96 8.60 8.32
N ARG A 17 11.98 9.52 8.39
CA ARG A 17 10.71 9.23 9.06
C ARG A 17 9.87 8.30 8.19
N VAL A 18 9.59 7.11 8.71
CA VAL A 18 8.69 6.15 8.08
C VAL A 18 7.36 6.16 8.81
N SER A 19 6.27 5.91 8.08
CA SER A 19 4.91 5.71 8.60
C SER A 19 4.33 4.44 7.98
N LEU A 20 3.69 3.58 8.78
CA LEU A 20 3.06 2.36 8.30
C LEU A 20 1.57 2.59 8.05
N ILE A 21 1.10 2.19 6.87
CA ILE A 21 -0.33 2.13 6.55
C ILE A 21 -0.72 0.67 6.34
N THR A 22 -1.70 0.20 7.11
CA THR A 22 -2.15 -1.20 7.10
C THR A 22 -3.66 -1.29 7.29
N ASP A 23 -4.24 -2.48 7.18
CA ASP A 23 -5.60 -2.76 7.64
C ASP A 23 -5.60 -3.51 8.99
N ILE A 24 -6.80 -3.81 9.49
CA ILE A 24 -7.02 -4.55 10.75
C ILE A 24 -6.30 -5.92 10.74
N ARG A 25 -6.09 -6.54 9.58
CA ARG A 25 -5.40 -7.84 9.49
C ARG A 25 -3.90 -7.67 9.72
N GLY A 26 -3.29 -6.70 9.04
CA GLY A 26 -1.88 -6.39 9.24
C GLY A 26 -1.59 -5.72 10.59
N ASP A 27 -2.60 -5.13 11.24
CA ASP A 27 -2.47 -4.58 12.60
C ASP A 27 -2.20 -5.66 13.65
N ASN A 28 -2.71 -6.88 13.44
CA ASN A 28 -2.46 -8.01 14.35
C ASN A 28 -1.05 -8.59 14.21
N ILE A 29 -0.24 -8.13 13.25
CA ILE A 29 1.15 -8.56 13.11
C ILE A 29 1.99 -7.81 14.13
N LYS A 30 2.18 -8.46 15.28
CA LYS A 30 3.03 -7.97 16.37
C LYS A 30 4.48 -7.87 15.86
N ASN A 31 5.16 -6.78 16.20
CA ASN A 31 6.57 -6.45 15.91
C ASN A 31 6.91 -5.82 14.55
N ALA A 32 5.94 -5.64 13.64
CA ALA A 32 6.20 -4.85 12.44
C ALA A 32 6.35 -3.36 12.83
N LEU A 33 7.50 -2.73 12.63
CA LEU A 33 7.66 -1.26 12.73
C LEU A 33 7.16 -0.68 14.07
N VAL A 34 7.69 -1.21 15.18
CA VAL A 34 7.23 -0.94 16.56
C VAL A 34 7.29 0.55 16.93
N ASP A 35 8.24 1.30 16.39
CA ASP A 35 8.48 2.72 16.72
C ASP A 35 8.08 3.69 15.60
N THR A 36 7.11 3.31 14.77
CA THR A 36 6.68 4.09 13.60
C THR A 36 5.21 4.50 13.70
N ASP A 37 4.89 5.72 13.26
CA ASP A 37 3.51 6.20 13.12
C ASP A 37 2.68 5.19 12.30
N ARG A 38 1.62 4.66 12.90
CA ARG A 38 0.78 3.61 12.29
C ARG A 38 -0.63 4.10 12.00
N PHE A 39 -1.08 3.87 10.77
CA PHE A 39 -2.41 4.21 10.29
C PHE A 39 -3.16 2.95 9.86
N VAL A 40 -4.14 2.55 10.67
CA VAL A 40 -4.97 1.37 10.39
C VAL A 40 -6.25 1.78 9.67
N LEU A 41 -6.38 1.33 8.43
CA LEU A 41 -7.57 1.53 7.61
C LEU A 41 -8.58 0.41 7.89
N LYS A 42 -9.85 0.79 8.04
CA LYS A 42 -10.97 -0.15 8.02
C LYS A 42 -11.31 -0.50 6.57
N THR A 43 -10.32 -0.99 5.84
CA THR A 43 -10.52 -1.52 4.49
C THR A 43 -11.09 -2.90 4.61
N SER A 44 -12.27 -3.05 4.05
CA SER A 44 -12.99 -4.30 4.10
C SER A 44 -12.57 -5.17 2.92
N SER A 45 -11.85 -6.27 3.19
CA SER A 45 -11.54 -7.30 2.18
C SER A 45 -12.81 -8.11 1.83
N TYR A 46 -13.87 -7.45 1.39
CA TYR A 46 -15.11 -8.10 0.97
C TYR A 46 -15.21 -8.17 -0.54
N ALA A 47 -14.32 -8.95 -1.17
CA ALA A 47 -14.66 -9.55 -2.47
C ALA A 47 -15.54 -10.81 -2.30
N THR A 48 -15.92 -11.14 -1.06
CA THR A 48 -16.81 -12.24 -0.71
C THR A 48 -18.26 -11.73 -0.64
N GLY A 49 -18.97 -11.77 -1.78
CA GLY A 49 -20.42 -11.50 -1.77
C GLY A 49 -20.99 -10.92 -3.07
N GLY A 50 -20.90 -11.63 -4.20
CA GLY A 50 -21.58 -11.24 -5.44
C GLY A 50 -21.39 -9.78 -5.86
N ILE A 51 -22.38 -9.19 -6.53
CA ILE A 51 -22.34 -7.80 -7.01
C ILE A 51 -22.38 -6.80 -5.83
N VAL A 52 -23.22 -7.04 -4.82
CA VAL A 52 -23.38 -6.14 -3.67
C VAL A 52 -22.09 -6.02 -2.86
N GLY A 53 -21.39 -7.12 -2.64
CA GLY A 53 -20.09 -7.15 -1.96
C GLY A 53 -19.02 -6.37 -2.72
N ARG A 54 -18.97 -6.52 -4.05
CA ARG A 54 -18.07 -5.73 -4.92
C ARG A 54 -18.33 -4.23 -4.80
N ILE A 55 -19.61 -3.81 -4.83
CA ILE A 55 -19.98 -2.39 -4.65
C ILE A 55 -19.55 -1.89 -3.26
N LYS A 56 -19.81 -2.65 -2.20
CA LYS A 56 -19.38 -2.30 -0.84
C LYS A 56 -17.86 -2.17 -0.74
N ALA A 57 -17.11 -3.07 -1.37
CA ALA A 57 -15.65 -3.00 -1.42
C ALA A 57 -15.16 -1.75 -2.14
N LEU A 58 -15.74 -1.40 -3.29
CA LEU A 58 -15.41 -0.17 -4.02
C LEU A 58 -15.67 1.09 -3.17
N ILE A 59 -16.83 1.15 -2.50
CA ILE A 59 -17.15 2.27 -1.60
C ILE A 59 -16.16 2.34 -0.42
N SER A 60 -15.78 1.20 0.15
CA SER A 60 -14.79 1.10 1.23
C SER A 60 -13.41 1.59 0.78
N VAL A 61 -12.96 1.19 -0.41
CA VAL A 61 -11.70 1.66 -1.02
C VAL A 61 -11.77 3.17 -1.28
N ALA A 62 -12.86 3.68 -1.86
CA ALA A 62 -13.03 5.10 -2.12
C ALA A 62 -12.97 5.94 -0.83
N ARG A 63 -13.68 5.53 0.22
CA ARG A 63 -13.64 6.19 1.53
C ARG A 63 -12.26 6.17 2.16
N SER A 64 -11.58 5.03 2.12
CA SER A 64 -10.23 4.88 2.66
C SER A 64 -9.22 5.71 1.87
N THR A 65 -9.40 5.82 0.56
CA THR A 65 -8.57 6.68 -0.31
C THR A 65 -8.75 8.16 0.07
N LEU A 66 -9.98 8.60 0.34
CA LEU A 66 -10.24 9.97 0.83
C LEU A 66 -9.61 10.22 2.20
N GLN A 67 -9.64 9.25 3.11
CA GLN A 67 -8.95 9.32 4.40
C GLN A 67 -7.45 9.48 4.21
N MET A 68 -6.85 8.65 3.34
CA MET A 68 -5.43 8.72 3.03
C MET A 68 -5.03 10.03 2.36
N ARG A 69 -5.87 10.58 1.47
CA ARG A 69 -5.64 11.91 0.88
C ARG A 69 -5.58 13.01 1.94
N LYS A 70 -6.48 12.97 2.93
CA LYS A 70 -6.46 13.94 4.05
C LYS A 70 -5.19 13.79 4.88
N LEU A 71 -4.79 12.55 5.18
CA LEU A 71 -3.55 12.28 5.90
C LEU A 71 -2.34 12.80 5.13
N PHE A 72 -2.18 12.46 3.85
CA PHE A 72 -1.04 12.89 3.05
C PHE A 72 -0.95 14.40 2.84
N LYS A 73 -2.08 15.12 2.81
CA LYS A 73 -2.05 16.59 2.80
C LYS A 73 -1.47 17.20 4.07
N LYS A 74 -1.67 16.54 5.22
CA LYS A 74 -1.14 16.96 6.53
C LYS A 74 0.30 16.48 6.71
N ASP A 75 0.53 15.20 6.44
CA ASP A 75 1.79 14.48 6.70
C ASP A 75 2.87 14.78 5.65
N ARG A 76 2.45 15.09 4.41
CA ARG A 76 3.29 15.45 3.26
C ARG A 76 4.44 14.45 3.02
N PRO A 77 4.13 13.16 2.79
CA PRO A 77 5.17 12.18 2.50
C PRO A 77 5.87 12.53 1.17
N THR A 78 7.18 12.30 1.14
CA THR A 78 8.02 12.50 -0.05
C THR A 78 7.86 11.36 -1.06
N VAL A 79 7.56 10.16 -0.58
CA VAL A 79 7.34 8.95 -1.38
C VAL A 79 6.39 8.00 -0.64
N VAL A 80 5.64 7.20 -1.40
CA VAL A 80 4.84 6.07 -0.87
C VAL A 80 5.35 4.77 -1.46
N VAL A 81 5.54 3.74 -0.62
CA VAL A 81 5.97 2.41 -1.07
C VAL A 81 4.83 1.41 -0.87
N GLY A 82 4.36 0.79 -1.95
CA GLY A 82 3.29 -0.19 -1.95
C GLY A 82 3.82 -1.60 -2.16
N PHE A 83 3.46 -2.52 -1.26
CA PHE A 83 3.85 -3.94 -1.34
C PHE A 83 2.72 -4.84 -1.86
N GLY A 84 1.78 -4.26 -2.62
CA GLY A 84 0.62 -4.96 -3.17
C GLY A 84 -0.47 -5.26 -2.13
N GLY A 85 -1.47 -6.04 -2.57
CA GLY A 85 -2.66 -6.37 -1.78
C GLY A 85 -3.72 -5.25 -1.71
N TYR A 86 -4.94 -5.61 -1.35
CA TYR A 86 -6.04 -4.65 -1.18
C TYR A 86 -5.83 -3.60 -0.08
N PRO A 87 -5.08 -3.88 1.02
CA PRO A 87 -4.80 -2.87 2.04
C PRO A 87 -3.94 -1.70 1.56
N SER A 88 -3.02 -1.92 0.61
CA SER A 88 -2.15 -0.87 0.08
C SER A 88 -2.84 0.04 -0.95
N LEU A 89 -3.87 -0.49 -1.63
CA LEU A 89 -4.55 0.20 -2.72
C LEU A 89 -5.03 1.62 -2.36
N PRO A 90 -5.69 1.89 -1.21
CA PRO A 90 -6.14 3.24 -0.89
C PRO A 90 -5.00 4.24 -0.68
N ALA A 91 -3.88 3.81 -0.09
CA ALA A 91 -2.72 4.66 0.13
C ALA A 91 -2.04 5.01 -1.20
N VAL A 92 -1.81 4.02 -2.05
CA VAL A 92 -1.18 4.26 -3.36
C VAL A 92 -2.09 5.08 -4.28
N LEU A 93 -3.40 4.82 -4.28
CA LEU A 93 -4.35 5.67 -5.01
C LEU A 93 -4.35 7.11 -4.52
N ALA A 94 -4.29 7.32 -3.20
CA ALA A 94 -4.20 8.65 -2.64
C ALA A 94 -2.92 9.37 -3.07
N ALA A 95 -1.78 8.67 -3.09
CA ALA A 95 -0.51 9.19 -3.60
C ALA A 95 -0.62 9.60 -5.08
N ARG A 96 -1.11 8.69 -5.93
CA ARG A 96 -1.37 8.96 -7.35
C ARG A 96 -2.25 10.20 -7.54
N ASN A 97 -3.38 10.27 -6.82
CA ASN A 97 -4.31 11.40 -6.93
C ASN A 97 -3.77 12.74 -6.37
N LEU A 98 -2.66 12.73 -5.65
CA LEU A 98 -2.00 13.92 -5.12
C LEU A 98 -0.69 14.23 -5.86
N GLY A 99 -0.31 13.43 -6.86
CA GLY A 99 0.97 13.57 -7.54
C GLY A 99 2.18 13.25 -6.66
N ILE A 100 1.98 12.49 -5.57
CA ILE A 100 3.08 12.05 -4.70
C ILE A 100 3.74 10.84 -5.39
N PRO A 101 5.06 10.84 -5.61
CA PRO A 101 5.76 9.71 -6.21
C PRO A 101 5.53 8.44 -5.40
N PHE A 102 5.33 7.32 -6.08
CA PHE A 102 5.21 6.04 -5.42
C PHE A 102 5.98 4.94 -6.13
N VAL A 103 6.41 3.97 -5.32
CA VAL A 103 7.13 2.76 -5.72
C VAL A 103 6.25 1.57 -5.41
N LEU A 104 6.23 0.59 -6.30
CA LEU A 104 5.57 -0.69 -6.08
C LEU A 104 6.61 -1.80 -5.95
N HIS A 105 6.35 -2.76 -5.08
CA HIS A 105 7.13 -3.99 -4.97
C HIS A 105 6.23 -5.21 -5.23
N GLU A 106 6.68 -6.08 -6.13
CA GLU A 106 6.06 -7.37 -6.41
C GLU A 106 7.00 -8.52 -6.03
N GLN A 107 6.54 -9.32 -5.08
CA GLN A 107 7.25 -10.49 -4.57
C GLN A 107 6.93 -11.78 -5.33
N ASN A 108 5.81 -11.80 -6.07
CA ASN A 108 5.34 -12.99 -6.76
C ASN A 108 5.86 -13.07 -8.20
N ALA A 109 5.86 -14.29 -8.76
CA ALA A 109 6.19 -14.53 -10.16
C ALA A 109 5.11 -14.04 -11.15
N VAL A 110 3.92 -13.65 -10.65
CA VAL A 110 2.85 -13.06 -11.46
C VAL A 110 2.45 -11.75 -10.83
N LEU A 111 2.39 -10.67 -11.62
CA LEU A 111 2.04 -9.36 -11.10
C LEU A 111 0.64 -9.36 -10.46
N GLY A 112 0.54 -8.99 -9.19
CA GLY A 112 -0.71 -8.93 -8.45
C GLY A 112 -1.68 -7.92 -9.06
N ARG A 113 -2.99 -8.15 -8.90
CA ARG A 113 -4.02 -7.29 -9.54
C ARG A 113 -3.90 -5.80 -9.16
N VAL A 114 -3.59 -5.53 -7.89
CA VAL A 114 -3.41 -4.15 -7.40
C VAL A 114 -2.16 -3.53 -7.99
N ASN A 115 -1.03 -4.24 -7.98
CA ASN A 115 0.22 -3.75 -8.56
C ASN A 115 0.06 -3.53 -10.07
N ARG A 116 -0.53 -4.49 -10.79
CA ARG A 116 -0.82 -4.36 -12.23
C ARG A 116 -1.66 -3.14 -12.55
N PHE A 117 -2.70 -2.88 -11.76
CA PHE A 117 -3.57 -1.72 -11.95
C PHE A 117 -2.85 -0.37 -11.76
N LEU A 118 -1.76 -0.33 -11.02
CA LEU A 118 -1.04 0.90 -10.64
C LEU A 118 0.38 0.97 -11.22
N ALA A 119 0.81 -0.05 -11.98
CA ALA A 119 2.18 -0.21 -12.45
C ALA A 119 2.61 0.91 -13.39
N GLU A 120 1.74 1.27 -14.35
CA GLU A 120 2.03 2.31 -15.35
C GLU A 120 2.23 3.70 -14.73
N ASP A 121 1.59 3.94 -13.58
CA ASP A 121 1.67 5.20 -12.84
C ASP A 121 2.84 5.22 -11.83
N ALA A 122 3.43 4.06 -11.53
CA ALA A 122 4.48 3.94 -10.53
C ALA A 122 5.80 4.51 -11.05
N ARG A 123 6.54 5.21 -10.19
CA ARG A 123 7.88 5.70 -10.55
C ARG A 123 8.87 4.55 -10.71
N VAL A 124 8.69 3.50 -9.92
CA VAL A 124 9.47 2.26 -9.96
C VAL A 124 8.55 1.09 -9.64
N LEU A 125 8.63 0.03 -10.44
CA LEU A 125 8.10 -1.29 -10.12
C LEU A 125 9.28 -2.22 -9.83
N ALA A 126 9.51 -2.50 -8.55
CA ALA A 126 10.55 -3.41 -8.09
C ALA A 126 10.04 -4.86 -8.10
N LEU A 127 10.75 -5.73 -8.80
CA LEU A 127 10.39 -7.14 -8.96
C LEU A 127 11.38 -8.02 -8.19
N SER A 128 10.87 -9.04 -7.50
CA SER A 128 11.73 -10.07 -6.89
C SER A 128 12.20 -11.14 -7.89
N MET A 129 11.47 -11.32 -9.00
CA MET A 129 11.79 -12.30 -10.04
C MET A 129 12.08 -11.59 -11.36
N PRO A 130 13.08 -12.03 -12.15
CA PRO A 130 13.37 -11.43 -13.45
C PRO A 130 12.23 -11.66 -14.46
N ASP A 131 11.58 -12.83 -14.40
CA ASP A 131 10.52 -13.23 -15.33
C ASP A 131 9.10 -13.05 -14.74
N THR A 132 8.86 -12.00 -13.96
CA THR A 132 7.49 -11.74 -13.44
C THR A 132 6.52 -11.56 -14.61
N GLU A 133 5.54 -12.45 -14.72
CA GLU A 133 4.54 -12.37 -15.77
C GLU A 133 3.69 -11.09 -15.66
N LYS A 134 3.35 -10.53 -16.82
CA LYS A 134 2.42 -9.38 -16.98
C LYS A 134 2.96 -8.09 -16.37
N VAL A 135 4.28 -7.92 -16.48
CA VAL A 135 4.99 -6.64 -16.45
C VAL A 135 4.92 -6.01 -17.84
#